data_AF-A0AAN6T9N9-F1
#
_entry.id   AF-A0AAN6T9N9-F1
#
_cell.length_a   1.000
_cell.length_b   1.000
_cell.length_c   1.000
_cell.angle_alpha   90.00
_cell.angle_beta   90.00
_cell.angle_gamma   90.00
#
_symmetry.space_group_name_H-M   'P 1'
#
loop_
_entity.id
_entity.type
_entity.pdbx_description
1 polymer ?
#
loop_
_entity_poly.entity_id
_entity_poly.type
_entity_poly.pdbx_seq_one_letter_code
_entity_poly.pdbx_strand_id
1 'polypeptide(L)'
;MKDSGEIKSTSPRYAALTYCWGSQKESQHQLRTDKSTLPLRCKGILDSEMTPVLRDAVRVTRALSIPYLWIDCLCALQDVDDPSDWNRQCWHMDEIYGCAEVTI
;
A
#
# COMPACT_ATOMS: atom_id res chain seq x y z
N MET A 1 13.80 -42.00 1.98
CA MET A 1 14.48 -40.83 1.40
C MET A 1 13.75 -39.60 1.91
N LYS A 2 14.46 -38.72 2.63
CA LYS A 2 13.86 -37.54 3.28
C LYS A 2 13.63 -36.49 2.20
N ASP A 3 12.37 -36.13 1.98
CA ASP A 3 11.99 -35.02 1.12
C ASP A 3 12.19 -33.73 1.92
N SER A 4 13.38 -33.16 1.79
CA SER A 4 13.76 -31.90 2.43
C SER A 4 13.06 -30.77 1.66
N GLY A 5 11.84 -30.44 2.06
CA GLY A 5 11.10 -29.29 1.54
C GLY A 5 11.92 -28.00 1.72
N GLU A 6 12.54 -27.56 0.62
CA GLU A 6 13.24 -26.30 0.53
C GLU A 6 12.21 -25.17 0.68
N ILE A 7 12.16 -24.54 1.86
CA ILE A 7 11.35 -23.33 2.06
C ILE A 7 12.00 -22.23 1.23
N LYS A 8 11.52 -22.03 0.00
CA LYS A 8 11.86 -20.83 -0.77
C LYS A 8 11.29 -19.63 -0.02
N SER A 9 12.16 -18.86 0.60
CA SER A 9 11.92 -17.48 1.03
C SER A 9 11.56 -16.66 -0.21
N THR A 10 10.30 -16.72 -0.63
CA THR A 10 9.79 -15.86 -1.70
C THR A 10 9.40 -14.53 -1.07
N SER A 11 9.97 -13.44 -1.58
CA SER A 11 9.49 -12.10 -1.25
C SER A 11 7.98 -12.03 -1.52
N PRO A 12 7.20 -11.34 -0.67
CA PRO A 12 5.76 -11.25 -0.87
C PRO A 12 5.46 -10.59 -2.21
N ARG A 13 4.52 -11.17 -2.94
CA ARG A 13 4.04 -10.66 -4.23
C ARG A 13 3.09 -9.49 -4.03
N TYR A 14 3.36 -8.34 -4.61
CA TYR A 14 2.52 -7.16 -4.48
C TYR A 14 2.46 -6.34 -5.77
N ALA A 15 1.31 -5.68 -5.94
CA ALA A 15 1.17 -4.57 -6.87
C ALA A 15 1.44 -3.26 -6.10
N ALA A 16 1.95 -2.25 -6.80
CA ALA A 16 2.01 -0.89 -6.29
C ALA A 16 0.99 -0.02 -7.03
N LEU A 17 0.41 0.97 -6.36
CA LEU A 17 -0.44 1.98 -7.00
C LEU A 17 0.32 3.30 -7.10
N THR A 18 0.35 3.91 -8.28
CA THR A 18 0.79 5.30 -8.47
C THR A 18 -0.38 6.17 -8.93
N TYR A 19 -0.65 7.25 -8.20
CA TYR A 19 -1.78 8.12 -8.49
C TYR A 19 -1.58 9.51 -7.87
N CYS A 20 -2.28 10.50 -8.40
CA CYS A 20 -2.38 11.81 -7.75
C CYS A 20 -3.50 11.77 -6.70
N TRP A 21 -3.24 12.32 -5.51
CA TRP A 21 -4.22 12.40 -4.41
C TRP A 21 -5.35 13.43 -4.67
N GLY A 22 -5.51 13.88 -5.91
CA GLY A 22 -6.44 14.93 -6.30
C GLY A 22 -5.93 16.34 -5.98
N SER A 23 -6.83 17.32 -6.10
CA SER A 23 -6.62 18.69 -5.68
C SER A 23 -6.41 18.80 -4.16
N GLN A 24 -5.97 19.96 -3.67
CA GLN A 24 -5.78 20.21 -2.25
C GLN A 24 -7.05 19.95 -1.40
N LYS A 25 -8.23 20.18 -1.96
CA LYS A 25 -9.50 19.91 -1.27
C LYS A 25 -9.82 18.41 -1.25
N GLU A 26 -9.50 17.69 -2.32
CA GLU A 26 -9.73 16.25 -2.42
C GLU A 26 -8.75 15.48 -1.54
N SER A 27 -7.48 15.89 -1.50
CA SER A 27 -6.45 15.24 -0.69
C SER A 27 -6.73 15.32 0.82
N GLN A 28 -7.47 16.33 1.28
CA GLN A 28 -7.95 16.42 2.67
C GLN A 28 -8.95 15.33 3.04
N HIS A 29 -9.66 14.76 2.06
CA HIS A 29 -10.63 13.69 2.25
C HIS A 29 -10.07 12.32 1.85
N GLN A 30 -8.81 12.25 1.43
CA GLN A 30 -8.16 11.00 1.07
C GLN A 30 -8.03 10.11 2.30
N LEU A 31 -8.38 8.84 2.14
CA LEU A 31 -8.12 7.85 3.17
C LEU A 31 -6.62 7.73 3.38
N ARG A 32 -6.16 7.98 4.61
CA ARG A 32 -4.75 7.92 4.97
C ARG A 32 -4.51 7.19 6.28
N THR A 33 -3.28 6.74 6.47
CA THR A 33 -2.80 6.15 7.71
C THR A 33 -1.85 7.12 8.40
N ASP A 34 -2.12 7.39 9.67
CA ASP A 34 -1.23 8.05 10.62
C ASP A 34 -1.15 7.19 11.88
N LYS A 35 -0.31 7.54 12.85
CA LYS A 35 -0.17 6.77 14.10
C LYS A 35 -1.49 6.55 14.84
N SER A 36 -2.40 7.52 14.76
CA SER A 36 -3.69 7.46 15.46
C SER A 36 -4.68 6.50 14.79
N THR A 37 -4.62 6.40 13.46
CA THR A 37 -5.52 5.60 12.63
C THR A 37 -4.97 4.22 12.27
N LEU A 38 -3.65 3.99 12.41
CA LEU A 38 -3.00 2.70 12.14
C LEU A 38 -3.70 1.50 12.81
N PRO A 39 -4.09 1.53 14.10
CA PRO A 39 -4.78 0.39 14.72
C PRO A 39 -6.13 0.08 14.08
N LEU A 40 -6.81 1.08 13.52
CA LEU A 40 -8.06 0.88 12.78
C LEU A 40 -7.78 0.26 11.42
N ARG A 41 -6.76 0.74 10.70
CA ARG A 41 -6.38 0.22 9.38
C ARG A 41 -5.94 -1.25 9.43
N CYS A 42 -5.27 -1.65 10.51
CA CYS A 42 -4.92 -3.05 10.75
C CYS A 42 -6.12 -3.99 10.97
N LYS A 43 -7.31 -3.46 11.33
CA LYS A 43 -8.54 -4.25 11.46
C LYS A 43 -9.29 -4.40 10.13
N GLY A 44 -8.88 -3.66 9.11
CA GLY A 44 -9.50 -3.62 7.80
C GLY A 44 -9.89 -2.21 7.37
N ILE A 45 -10.31 -2.10 6.12
CA ILE A 45 -10.78 -0.86 5.50
C ILE A 45 -12.12 -1.18 4.85
N LEU A 46 -13.15 -0.39 5.18
CA LEU A 46 -14.46 -0.52 4.55
C LEU A 46 -14.42 0.06 3.15
N ASP A 47 -15.17 -0.57 2.26
CA ASP A 47 -15.29 -0.13 0.86
C ASP A 47 -15.82 1.31 0.74
N SER A 48 -16.68 1.75 1.67
CA SER A 48 -17.19 3.13 1.73
C SER A 48 -16.16 4.17 2.16
N GLU A 49 -15.04 3.77 2.75
CA GLU A 49 -13.93 4.67 3.13
C GLU A 49 -12.97 4.92 1.96
N MET A 50 -12.95 4.05 0.96
CA MET A 50 -12.04 4.13 -0.17
C MET A 50 -12.55 5.09 -1.24
N THR A 51 -11.64 5.91 -1.77
CA THR A 51 -11.92 6.68 -3.00
C THR A 51 -12.06 5.74 -4.20
N PRO A 52 -12.69 6.18 -5.30
CA PRO A 52 -12.86 5.34 -6.49
C PRO A 52 -11.56 4.73 -7.01
N VAL A 53 -10.47 5.50 -7.01
CA VAL A 53 -9.14 5.05 -7.45
C VAL A 53 -8.61 3.90 -6.59
N LEU A 54 -8.69 4.01 -5.25
CA LEU A 54 -8.25 2.93 -4.36
C LEU A 54 -9.08 1.66 -4.56
N ARG A 55 -10.39 1.82 -4.77
CA ARG A 55 -11.30 0.70 -5.00
C ARG A 55 -10.99 -0.02 -6.31
N ASP A 56 -10.72 0.71 -7.37
CA ASP A 56 -10.36 0.15 -8.66
C ASP A 56 -8.99 -0.52 -8.62
N ALA A 57 -8.00 0.06 -7.92
CA ALA A 57 -6.72 -0.59 -7.67
C ALA A 57 -6.90 -1.94 -6.95
N VAL A 58 -7.72 -2.00 -5.89
CA VAL A 58 -8.03 -3.26 -5.18
C VAL A 58 -8.68 -4.28 -6.13
N ARG A 59 -9.59 -3.86 -7.01
CA ARG A 59 -10.24 -4.75 -7.99
C ARG A 59 -9.23 -5.30 -9.00
N VAL A 60 -8.37 -4.45 -9.54
CA VAL A 60 -7.32 -4.84 -10.50
C VAL A 60 -6.34 -5.81 -9.84
N THR A 61 -5.82 -5.50 -8.66
CA THR A 61 -4.90 -6.38 -7.93
C THR A 61 -5.51 -7.76 -7.69
N ARG A 62 -6.79 -7.82 -7.29
CA ARG A 62 -7.53 -9.08 -7.11
C ARG A 62 -7.71 -9.84 -8.42
N ALA A 63 -8.06 -9.15 -9.51
CA ALA A 63 -8.22 -9.75 -10.83
C ALA A 63 -6.91 -10.38 -11.35
N LEU A 64 -5.76 -9.78 -10.99
CA LEU A 64 -4.43 -10.28 -11.30
C LEU A 64 -3.94 -11.40 -10.36
N SER A 65 -4.74 -11.81 -9.36
CA SER A 65 -4.36 -12.82 -8.36
C SER A 65 -3.07 -12.46 -7.58
N ILE A 66 -2.85 -11.16 -7.37
CA ILE A 66 -1.75 -10.63 -6.56
C ILE A 66 -2.28 -10.45 -5.12
N PRO A 67 -1.58 -10.98 -4.09
CA PRO A 67 -2.12 -11.02 -2.73
C PRO A 67 -2.02 -9.69 -1.98
N TYR A 68 -1.09 -8.81 -2.34
CA TYR A 68 -0.85 -7.55 -1.65
C TYR A 68 -0.90 -6.35 -2.60
N LEU A 69 -1.30 -5.20 -2.07
CA LEU A 69 -1.31 -3.92 -2.77
C LEU A 69 -0.64 -2.89 -1.87
N TRP A 70 0.39 -2.23 -2.37
CA TRP A 70 1.03 -1.10 -1.72
C TRP A 70 0.42 0.20 -2.24
N ILE A 71 0.03 1.08 -1.32
CA ILE A 71 -0.52 2.41 -1.61
C ILE A 71 0.12 3.39 -0.63
N ASP A 72 0.77 4.43 -1.14
CA ASP A 72 1.49 5.43 -0.34
C ASP A 72 0.69 5.99 0.84
N CYS A 73 -0.57 6.40 0.62
CA CYS A 73 -1.40 7.00 1.65
C CYS A 73 -1.79 6.02 2.77
N LEU A 74 -1.73 4.70 2.52
CA LEU A 74 -2.08 3.66 3.49
C LEU A 74 -0.88 2.99 4.12
N CYS A 75 0.20 2.79 3.36
CA CYS A 75 1.37 2.00 3.71
C CYS A 75 2.54 2.85 4.24
N ALA A 76 2.50 4.17 4.07
CA ALA A 76 3.40 5.12 4.72
C ALA A 76 2.62 5.97 5.72
N LEU A 77 3.16 6.17 6.92
CA LEU A 77 2.55 7.00 7.95
C LEU A 77 2.64 8.49 7.55
N GLN A 78 1.49 9.17 7.62
CA GLN A 78 1.29 10.55 7.15
C GLN A 78 1.32 11.59 8.29
N ASP A 79 1.98 11.27 9.40
CA ASP A 79 2.09 12.16 10.55
C ASP A 79 2.93 13.40 10.22
N VAL A 80 2.30 14.58 10.19
CA VAL A 80 2.96 15.84 9.82
C VAL A 80 4.02 16.26 10.85
N ASP A 81 3.79 15.93 12.13
CA ASP A 81 4.68 16.25 13.25
C ASP A 81 5.83 15.24 13.40
N ASP A 82 5.78 14.09 12.71
CA ASP A 82 6.85 13.10 12.68
C ASP A 82 6.93 12.43 11.30
N PRO A 83 7.62 13.06 10.33
CA PRO A 83 7.74 12.56 8.96
C PRO A 83 8.79 11.45 8.81
N SER A 84 9.31 10.86 9.90
CA SER A 84 10.40 9.89 9.84
C SER A 84 10.06 8.65 9.01
N ASP A 85 8.86 8.10 9.16
CA ASP A 85 8.39 6.96 8.38
C ASP A 85 8.17 7.34 6.91
N TRP A 86 7.49 8.46 6.65
CA TRP A 86 7.32 8.98 5.29
C TRP A 86 8.67 9.14 4.57
N ASN A 87 9.64 9.77 5.23
CA ASN A 87 10.98 9.96 4.67
C ASN A 87 11.64 8.61 4.37
N ARG A 88 11.57 7.66 5.28
CA ARG A 88 12.09 6.31 5.06
C ARG A 88 11.43 5.66 3.85
N GLN A 89 10.11 5.68 3.75
CA GLN A 89 9.38 5.12 2.61
C GLN A 89 9.79 5.82 1.30
N CYS A 90 9.93 7.14 1.32
CA CYS A 90 10.41 7.92 0.18
C CYS A 90 11.81 7.49 -0.29
N TRP A 91 12.73 7.22 0.65
CA TRP A 91 14.08 6.73 0.34
C TRP A 91 14.10 5.36 -0.31
N HIS A 92 13.05 4.55 -0.15
CA HIS A 92 12.93 3.21 -0.71
C HIS A 92 11.92 3.13 -1.87
N MET A 93 11.47 4.25 -2.42
CA MET A 93 10.46 4.23 -3.50
C MET A 93 10.95 3.49 -4.75
N ASP A 94 12.24 3.60 -5.08
CA ASP A 94 12.86 2.86 -6.17
C ASP A 94 12.76 1.35 -5.96
N GLU A 95 12.98 0.87 -4.74
CA GLU A 95 12.84 -0.53 -4.36
C GLU A 95 11.36 -0.97 -4.32
N ILE A 96 10.47 -0.15 -3.75
CA ILE A 96 9.03 -0.43 -3.65
C ILE A 96 8.40 -0.57 -5.04
N TYR A 97 8.66 0.36 -5.95
CA TYR A 97 8.12 0.25 -7.30
C TYR A 97 8.91 -0.77 -8.14
N GLY A 98 10.22 -0.89 -7.94
CA GLY A 98 11.09 -1.79 -8.70
C GLY A 98 10.92 -3.28 -8.37
N CYS A 99 10.41 -3.60 -7.18
CA CYS A 99 10.14 -4.98 -6.76
C CYS A 99 8.67 -5.38 -6.84
N ALA A 100 7.76 -4.48 -7.21
CA ALA A 100 6.36 -4.82 -7.46
C ALA A 100 6.22 -5.68 -8.73
N GLU A 101 5.28 -6.64 -8.76
CA GLU A 101 4.99 -7.38 -10.00
C GLU A 101 4.43 -6.46 -11.09
N VAL A 102 3.66 -5.46 -10.67
CA VAL A 102 3.05 -4.46 -11.55
C VAL A 102 2.83 -3.18 -10.77
N THR A 103 2.98 -2.05 -11.44
CA THR A 103 2.51 -0.76 -10.95
C THR A 103 1.23 -0.39 -11.71
N ILE A 104 0.17 -0.08 -10.97
CA ILE A 104 -1.16 0.33 -11.47
C ILE A 104 -1.21 1.85 -11.49
#